data_AF-A0A1Q3MNA5-F1
#
_entry.id   AF-A0A1Q3MNA5-F1
#
_cell.length_a   1.000
_cell.length_b   1.000
_cell.length_c   1.000
_cell.angle_alpha   90.00
_cell.angle_beta   90.00
_cell.angle_gamma   90.00
#
_symmetry.space_group_name_H-M   'P 1'
#
loop_
_entity.id
_entity.type
_entity.pdbx_description
1 polymer ?
#
loop_
_entity_poly.entity_id
_entity_poly.type
_entity_poly.pdbx_seq_one_letter_code
_entity_poly.pdbx_strand_id
1 'polypeptide(L)' 'MASPDDVLSVDDAAAELGVSVRRVRALIDGGYGKLKAKKIGVSWVILRQDLDAVRVRKDGRPRKKPK' A
#
# COMPACT_ATOMS: atom_id res chain seq x y z
N MET A 1 -11.00 -17.98 2.02
CA MET A 1 -10.03 -18.38 3.06
C MET A 1 -8.77 -17.56 2.84
N ALA A 2 -8.37 -16.73 3.80
CA ALA A 2 -7.09 -16.01 3.77
C ALA A 2 -6.12 -16.81 4.65
N SER A 3 -5.07 -17.36 4.07
CA SER A 3 -4.04 -18.08 4.81
C SER A 3 -3.17 -17.08 5.60
N PRO A 4 -2.68 -17.42 6.79
CA PRO A 4 -1.83 -16.54 7.61
C PRO A 4 -0.49 -16.19 6.94
N ASP A 5 -0.09 -16.92 5.90
CA ASP A 5 1.14 -16.72 5.13
C ASP A 5 1.08 -15.54 4.15
N ASP A 6 -0.10 -14.94 3.94
CA ASP A 6 -0.32 -13.82 3.02
C ASP A 6 -0.24 -12.44 3.69
N VAL A 7 0.24 -12.37 4.95
CA VAL A 7 0.38 -11.11 5.68
C VAL A 7 1.75 -10.51 5.41
N LEU A 8 1.77 -9.39 4.70
CA LEU A 8 2.98 -8.65 4.35
C LEU A 8 3.19 -7.45 5.26
N SER A 9 4.46 -7.15 5.55
CA SER A 9 4.83 -5.89 6.18
C SER A 9 4.72 -4.74 5.17
N VAL A 10 4.76 -3.50 5.66
CA VAL A 10 4.77 -2.32 4.78
C VAL A 10 5.99 -2.31 3.85
N ASP A 11 7.11 -2.88 4.30
CA ASP A 11 8.35 -3.00 3.54
C ASP A 11 8.21 -4.03 2.40
N ASP A 12 7.77 -5.24 2.72
CA ASP A 12 7.55 -6.29 1.72
C ASP A 12 6.50 -5.86 0.68
N ALA A 13 5.40 -5.24 1.15
CA ALA A 13 4.37 -4.69 0.28
C ALA A 13 4.90 -3.59 -0.64
N ALA A 14 5.84 -2.77 -0.16
CA ALA A 14 6.48 -1.73 -0.95
C ALA A 14 7.37 -2.34 -2.05
N ALA A 15 8.12 -3.39 -1.72
CA ALA A 15 8.94 -4.14 -2.66
C ALA A 15 8.09 -4.83 -3.74
N GLU A 16 7.00 -5.51 -3.36
CA GLU A 16 6.09 -6.16 -4.31
C GLU A 16 5.39 -5.17 -5.25
N LEU A 17 4.97 -4.02 -4.74
CA LEU A 17 4.32 -2.98 -5.53
C LEU A 17 5.30 -2.12 -6.33
N GLY A 18 6.61 -2.23 -6.07
CA GLY A 18 7.62 -1.34 -6.66
C GLY A 18 7.42 0.14 -6.29
N VAL A 19 6.91 0.42 -5.09
CA VAL A 19 6.67 1.79 -4.59
C VAL A 19 7.44 2.04 -3.31
N SER A 20 7.57 3.30 -2.91
CA SER A 20 8.22 3.64 -1.64
C SER A 20 7.32 3.35 -0.43
N VAL A 21 7.93 2.96 0.70
CA VAL A 21 7.24 2.73 2.00
C VAL A 21 6.36 3.91 2.41
N ARG A 22 6.84 5.15 2.19
CA ARG A 22 6.05 6.37 2.45
C ARG A 22 4.78 6.41 1.60
N ARG A 23 4.82 5.90 0.36
CA ARG A 23 3.63 5.80 -0.50
C ARG A 23 2.67 4.74 0.03
N VAL A 24 3.18 3.59 0.50
CA VAL A 24 2.33 2.55 1.13
C VAL A 24 1.64 3.13 2.37
N ARG A 25 2.37 3.82 3.25
CA ARG A 25 1.77 4.53 4.40
C ARG A 25 0.74 5.57 3.99
N ALA A 26 1.00 6.34 2.93
CA ALA A 26 0.02 7.28 2.39
C ALA A 26 -1.21 6.59 1.77
N LEU A 27 -1.10 5.34 1.30
CA LEU A 27 -2.24 4.55 0.83
C LEU A 27 -3.08 4.01 1.99
N ILE A 28 -2.45 3.78 3.15
CA ILE A 28 -3.09 3.39 4.41
C ILE A 28 -3.77 4.59 5.08
N ASP A 29 -3.02 5.66 5.38
CA ASP A 29 -3.49 6.83 6.14
C ASP A 29 -4.20 7.87 5.26
N GLY A 30 -3.78 8.05 4.01
CA GLY A 30 -4.02 9.26 3.21
C GLY A 30 -5.40 9.39 2.56
N GLY A 31 -6.44 8.69 3.05
CA GLY A 31 -7.82 8.93 2.62
C GLY A 31 -8.24 8.35 1.27
N TYR A 32 -7.40 7.53 0.61
CA TYR A 32 -7.86 6.74 -0.54
C TYR A 32 -8.63 5.47 -0.12
N GLY A 33 -8.44 4.98 1.12
CA GLY A 33 -9.15 3.82 1.66
C GLY A 33 -9.02 2.52 0.84
N LYS A 34 -8.13 2.50 -0.16
CA LYS A 34 -8.01 1.40 -1.14
C LYS A 34 -7.22 0.22 -0.62
N LEU A 35 -6.39 0.43 0.39
CA LEU A 35 -5.48 -0.58 0.91
C LEU A 35 -5.89 -0.91 2.33
N LYS A 36 -6.52 -2.07 2.50
CA LYS A 36 -6.91 -2.56 3.83
C LYS A 36 -5.65 -3.02 4.54
N ALA A 37 -5.19 -2.20 5.47
CA ALA A 37 -4.11 -2.56 6.39
C ALA A 37 -4.66 -2.70 7.80
N LYS A 38 -4.15 -3.67 8.54
CA LYS A 38 -4.44 -3.86 9.96
C LYS A 38 -3.23 -3.40 10.76
N LYS A 39 -3.45 -2.57 11.79
CA LYS A 39 -2.39 -2.20 12.71
C LYS A 39 -2.26 -3.27 13.78
N ILE A 40 -1.07 -3.84 13.93
CA ILE A 40 -0.73 -4.80 14.98
C ILE A 40 0.43 -4.19 15.78
N GLY A 41 0.12 -3.70 16.98
CA GLY A 41 1.07 -2.94 17.79
C GLY A 41 1.50 -1.62 17.12
N VAL A 42 2.80 -1.48 16.87
CA VAL A 42 3.40 -0.30 16.20
C VAL A 42 3.44 -0.44 14.68
N SER A 43 3.29 -1.66 14.16
CA SER A 43 3.46 -1.98 12.75
C SER A 43 2.13 -2.12 12.03
N TRP A 44 2.12 -1.74 10.75
CA TRP A 44 1.02 -2.01 9.84
C TRP A 44 1.30 -3.29 9.08
N VAL A 45 0.30 -4.15 9.00
CA VAL A 45 0.32 -5.36 8.19
C VAL A 45 -0.75 -5.28 7.12
N ILE A 46 -0.42 -5.81 5.94
CA ILE A 46 -1.22 -5.71 4.73
C ILE A 46 -1.46 -7.13 4.24
N LEU A 47 -2.68 -7.46 3.85
CA LEU A 47 -2.93 -8.73 3.20
C LEU A 47 -2.49 -8.64 1.74
N ARG A 48 -1.80 -9.67 1.26
CA ARG A 48 -1.32 -9.76 -0.12
C ARG A 48 -2.45 -9.59 -1.14
N GLN A 49 -3.63 -10.14 -0.84
CA GLN A 49 -4.83 -9.99 -1.66
C GLN A 49 -5.29 -8.54 -1.80
N ASP A 50 -5.08 -7.71 -0.77
CA ASP A 50 -5.43 -6.29 -0.79
C ASP A 50 -4.38 -5.44 -1.55
N LEU A 51 -3.22 -6.01 -1.94
CA LEU A 51 -2.24 -5.33 -2.79
C LEU A 51 -2.69 -5.19 -4.24
N ASP A 52 -3.46 -6.16 -4.77
CA ASP A 52 -3.97 -6.08 -6.13
C ASP A 52 -4.94 -4.89 -6.31
N ALA A 53 -5.67 -4.52 -5.26
CA ALA A 53 -6.58 -3.36 -5.26
C ALA A 53 -5.85 -2.02 -5.51
N VAL A 54 -4.55 -1.98 -5.26
CA VAL A 54 -3.68 -0.80 -5.38
C VAL A 54 -2.70 -0.90 -6.56
N ARG A 55 -2.56 -2.09 -7.16
CA ARG A 55 -1.74 -2.36 -8.34
C ARG A 55 -2.28 -1.65 -9.58
N VAL A 56 -3.60 -1.56 -9.72
CA VAL A 56 -4.25 -0.82 -10.82
C VAL A 56 -4.28 0.68 -10.49
N ARG A 57 -3.24 1.41 -10.92
CA ARG A 57 -3.23 2.88 -10.85
C ARG A 57 -4.02 3.49 -12.01
N LYS A 58 -4.94 4.40 -11.66
CA LYS A 58 -5.31 5.50 -12.55
C LYS A 58 -4.18 6.53 -12.45
N ASP A 59 -3.67 6.99 -13.59
CA ASP A 59 -2.53 7.92 -13.65
C ASP A 59 -2.74 9.11 -12.70
N GLY A 60 -1.68 9.46 -11.96
CA GLY A 60 -1.76 10.46 -10.90
C GLY A 60 -1.81 11.89 -11.45
N ARG A 61 -2.05 12.87 -10.56
CA ARG A 61 -1.99 14.29 -10.93
C ARG A 61 -0.65 14.59 -11.63
N PRO A 62 -0.66 15.13 -12.86
CA PRO A 62 0.57 15.39 -13.60
C PRO A 62 1.52 16.27 -12.78
N ARG A 63 2.81 15.95 -12.84
CA ARG A 63 3.85 16.73 -12.17
C ARG A 63 3.77 18.17 -12.68
N LYS A 64 3.63 19.15 -11.76
CA LYS A 64 3.78 20.56 -12.13
C LYS A 64 5.20 20.75 -12.68
N LYS A 65 5.32 21.32 -13.89
CA LYS A 65 6.62 21.72 -14.42
C LYS A 65 7.26 22.74 -13.46
N PRO A 66 8.57 22.64 -13.18
CA PRO A 66 9.27 23.71 -12.48
C PRO A 66 9.15 25.00 -13.29
N LYS A 67 8.97 26.13 -12.59
CA LYS A 67 8.95 27.48 -13.18
C LYS A 67 10.38 27.90 -13.49
#